data_AF-A0A1A9Z946-F1
#
_entry.id   AF-A0A1A9Z946-F1
#
_cell.length_a   1.000
_cell.length_b   1.000
_cell.length_c   1.000
_cell.angle_alpha   90.00
_cell.angle_beta   90.00
_cell.angle_gamma   90.00
#
_symmetry.space_group_name_H-M   'P 1'
#
loop_
_entity.id
_entity.type
_entity.pdbx_description
1 polymer ?
#
loop_
_entity_poly.entity_id
_entity_poly.type
_entity_poly.pdbx_seq_one_letter_code
_entity_poly.pdbx_strand_id
1 'polypeptide(L)'
;MQKSISSGQIQLWQFLLELLSDSSNAGCITWEGTNGEFKLTDPDEVARRWGERKSKPNMNYDKLSRALSRAEQRKLNENAEHFRQPEQDL
;
A
#
# COMPACT_ATOMS: atom_id res chain seq x y z
N MET A 1 1.27 -20.49 -5.73
CA MET A 1 -0.20 -20.32 -5.55
C MET A 1 -0.44 -19.14 -4.63
N GLN A 2 -0.85 -17.99 -5.17
CA GLN A 2 -1.21 -16.80 -4.40
C GLN A 2 -2.40 -17.18 -3.49
N LYS A 3 -2.23 -17.14 -2.17
CA LYS A 3 -3.38 -17.32 -1.26
C LYS A 3 -4.30 -16.12 -1.45
N SER A 4 -5.51 -16.38 -1.95
CA SER A 4 -6.61 -15.41 -1.99
C SER A 4 -6.95 -15.01 -0.55
N ILE A 5 -6.42 -13.87 -0.10
CA ILE A 5 -6.80 -13.26 1.17
C ILE A 5 -8.25 -12.83 1.01
N SER A 6 -9.13 -13.35 1.88
CA SER A 6 -10.51 -12.88 2.01
C SER A 6 -10.51 -11.35 2.08
N SER A 7 -11.16 -10.71 1.10
CA SER A 7 -11.09 -9.27 0.82
C SER A 7 -11.35 -8.36 2.03
N GLY A 8 -12.05 -8.85 3.06
CA GLY A 8 -12.29 -8.14 4.31
C GLY A 8 -11.11 -8.09 5.31
N GLN A 9 -10.13 -9.01 5.25
CA GLN A 9 -9.10 -9.15 6.31
C GLN A 9 -7.77 -8.43 6.00
N ILE A 10 -7.62 -7.84 4.82
CA ILE A 10 -6.40 -7.12 4.43
C ILE A 10 -6.06 -5.97 5.40
N GLN A 11 -4.77 -5.86 5.75
CA GLN A 11 -4.18 -4.77 6.54
C GLN A 11 -3.77 -3.60 5.64
N LEU A 12 -3.63 -2.40 6.19
CA LEU A 12 -3.31 -1.21 5.39
C LEU A 12 -1.95 -1.36 4.71
N TRP A 13 -0.93 -1.81 5.43
CA TRP A 13 0.40 -2.03 4.83
C TRP A 13 0.37 -3.01 3.65
N GLN A 14 -0.42 -4.09 3.72
CA GLN A 14 -0.54 -5.07 2.63
C GLN A 14 -1.21 -4.46 1.41
N PHE A 15 -2.26 -3.65 1.64
CA PHE A 15 -2.94 -2.94 0.57
C PHE A 15 -2.05 -1.91 -0.11
N LEU A 16 -1.26 -1.15 0.65
CA LEU A 16 -0.32 -0.19 0.08
C LEU A 16 0.77 -0.89 -0.73
N LEU A 17 1.32 -2.00 -0.25
CA LEU A 17 2.26 -2.82 -1.04
C LEU A 17 1.62 -3.37 -2.32
N GLU A 18 0.37 -3.81 -2.26
CA GLU A 18 -0.37 -4.27 -3.45
C GLU A 18 -0.48 -3.16 -4.50
N LEU A 19 -0.84 -1.94 -4.10
CA LEU A 19 -0.86 -0.80 -5.03
C LEU A 19 0.54 -0.47 -5.57
N LEU A 20 1.55 -0.47 -4.70
CA LEU A 20 2.94 -0.20 -5.06
C LEU A 20 3.58 -1.26 -5.95
N SER A 21 3.01 -2.47 -6.02
CA SER A 21 3.52 -3.57 -6.85
C SER A 21 3.17 -3.41 -8.34
N ASP A 22 2.21 -2.54 -8.67
CA ASP A 22 1.80 -2.25 -10.04
C ASP A 22 2.08 -0.77 -10.37
N SER A 23 2.99 -0.53 -11.31
CA SER A 23 3.39 0.82 -11.74
C SER A 23 2.25 1.61 -12.40
N SER A 24 1.16 0.95 -12.83
CA SER A 24 -0.04 1.63 -13.30
C SER A 24 -0.69 2.51 -12.22
N ASN A 25 -0.41 2.24 -10.94
CA ASN A 25 -0.89 3.03 -9.80
C ASN A 25 -0.02 4.26 -9.49
N ALA A 26 1.05 4.54 -10.24
CA ALA A 26 1.94 5.66 -9.99
C ALA A 26 1.22 7.03 -9.93
N GLY A 27 0.03 7.14 -10.54
CA GLY A 27 -0.84 8.32 -10.45
C GLY A 27 -1.38 8.60 -9.04
N CYS A 28 -1.45 7.60 -8.15
CA CYS A 28 -1.89 7.79 -6.76
C CYS A 28 -0.88 7.36 -5.68
N ILE A 29 0.00 6.40 -5.97
CA ILE A 29 1.05 5.96 -5.06
C ILE A 29 2.24 5.39 -5.84
N THR A 30 3.46 5.73 -5.41
CA THR A 30 4.68 5.22 -6.05
C THR A 30 5.83 5.11 -5.07
N TRP A 31 6.78 4.23 -5.36
CA TRP A 31 8.04 4.15 -4.63
C TRP A 31 8.84 5.44 -4.81
N GLU A 32 9.50 5.86 -3.74
CA GLU A 32 10.41 7.01 -3.74
C GLU A 32 11.67 6.65 -2.94
N GLY A 33 12.77 7.38 -3.15
CA GLY A 33 13.99 7.20 -2.36
C GLY A 33 14.65 5.81 -2.50
N THR A 34 15.37 5.35 -1.48
CA THR A 34 16.20 4.14 -1.53
C THR A 34 15.84 3.04 -0.54
N ASN A 35 14.99 3.27 0.48
CA ASN A 35 14.80 2.35 1.61
C ASN A 35 13.32 2.04 1.91
N GLY A 36 12.60 1.49 0.93
CA GLY A 36 11.16 1.22 1.08
C GLY A 36 10.31 2.47 1.31
N GLU A 37 10.85 3.64 1.00
CA GLU A 37 10.12 4.90 1.03
C GLU A 37 9.13 4.96 -0.13
N PHE A 38 7.99 5.56 0.11
CA PHE A 38 6.97 5.77 -0.90
C PHE A 38 6.33 7.13 -0.70
N LYS A 39 5.68 7.61 -1.74
CA LYS A 39 4.84 8.80 -1.67
C LYS A 39 3.45 8.50 -2.19
N LEU A 40 2.48 9.22 -1.62
CA LEU A 40 1.12 9.29 -2.12
C LEU A 40 1.02 10.49 -3.06
N THR A 41 0.99 10.24 -4.37
CA THR A 41 0.82 11.29 -5.39
C THR A 41 -0.62 11.78 -5.46
N ASP A 42 -1.58 10.92 -5.10
CA ASP A 42 -2.98 11.26 -4.87
C ASP A 42 -3.48 10.54 -3.60
N PRO A 43 -3.33 11.17 -2.41
CA PRO A 43 -3.73 10.58 -1.15
C PRO A 43 -5.24 10.29 -1.04
N ASP A 44 -6.07 11.09 -1.71
CA ASP A 44 -7.53 10.95 -1.68
C ASP A 44 -7.96 9.73 -2.49
N GLU A 45 -7.36 9.48 -3.66
CA GLU A 45 -7.63 8.27 -4.45
C GLU A 45 -7.18 7.00 -3.70
N VAL A 46 -6.04 7.03 -3.01
CA VAL A 46 -5.61 5.90 -2.16
C VAL A 46 -6.60 5.64 -1.04
N ALA A 47 -7.09 6.70 -0.37
CA ALA A 47 -8.08 6.57 0.68
C ALA A 47 -9.43 6.04 0.17
N ARG A 48 -9.86 6.48 -1.01
CA ARG A 48 -11.09 5.99 -1.67
C ARG A 48 -10.98 4.50 -1.95
N ARG A 49 -9.89 4.05 -2.58
CA ARG A 49 -9.64 2.62 -2.87
C ARG A 49 -9.54 1.77 -1.59
N TRP A 50 -8.92 2.30 -0.53
CA TRP A 50 -8.89 1.63 0.77
C TRP A 50 -10.30 1.50 1.39
N GLY A 51 -11.10 2.56 1.29
CA GLY A 51 -12.50 2.56 1.70
C GLY A 51 -13.31 1.49 0.96
N GLU A 52 -13.16 1.42 -0.36
CA GLU A 52 -13.78 0.39 -1.20
C GLU A 52 -13.35 -1.02 -0.78
N ARG A 53 -12.04 -1.25 -0.58
CA ARG A 53 -11.49 -2.55 -0.15
C ARG A 53 -12.03 -3.01 1.20
N LYS A 54 -12.31 -2.08 2.13
CA LYS A 54 -12.79 -2.38 3.49
C LYS A 54 -14.29 -2.16 3.67
N SER A 55 -15.04 -1.88 2.60
CA SER A 55 -16.46 -1.49 2.64
C SER A 55 -16.75 -0.34 3.62
N LYS A 56 -15.89 0.67 3.64
CA LYS A 56 -15.99 1.89 4.45
C LYS A 56 -16.16 3.12 3.54
N PRO A 57 -17.38 3.47 3.13
CA PRO A 57 -17.63 4.53 2.13
C PRO A 57 -17.21 5.93 2.58
N ASN A 58 -17.08 6.15 3.89
CA ASN A 58 -16.66 7.43 4.48
C ASN A 58 -15.14 7.49 4.79
N MET A 59 -14.33 6.66 4.12
CA MET A 59 -12.87 6.72 4.24
C MET A 59 -12.34 7.97 3.55
N ASN A 60 -11.33 8.60 4.14
CA ASN A 60 -10.61 9.75 3.59
C ASN A 60 -9.14 9.69 4.04
N TYR A 61 -8.31 10.58 3.48
CA TYR A 61 -6.88 10.56 3.79
C TYR A 61 -6.59 10.78 5.29
N ASP A 62 -7.29 11.70 5.96
CA ASP A 62 -7.10 11.94 7.40
C ASP A 62 -7.34 10.68 8.26
N LYS A 63 -8.32 9.87 7.91
CA LYS A 63 -8.60 8.61 8.60
C LYS A 63 -7.59 7.53 8.24
N LEU A 64 -7.18 7.47 6.97
CA LEU A 64 -6.17 6.53 6.49
C LEU A 64 -4.80 6.81 7.13
N SER A 65 -4.37 8.07 7.16
CA SER A 65 -3.08 8.48 7.73
C SER A 65 -2.99 8.19 9.22
N ARG A 66 -4.10 8.31 9.96
CA ARG A 66 -4.19 7.85 11.36
C ARG A 66 -4.06 6.34 11.50
N ALA A 67 -4.62 5.58 10.55
CA ALA A 67 -4.48 4.13 10.52
C ALA A 67 -3.05 3.70 10.12
N LEU A 68 -2.33 4.52 9.35
CA LEU A 68 -0.92 4.36 9.03
C LEU A 68 -0.04 4.70 10.25
N SER A 69 -0.18 3.88 11.29
CA SER A 69 0.62 3.98 12.49
C SER A 69 2.09 3.62 12.22
N ARG A 70 2.98 3.98 13.14
CA ARG A 70 4.41 3.59 13.09
C ARG A 70 4.60 2.07 12.89
N ALA A 71 3.70 1.24 13.41
CA ALA A 71 3.77 -0.20 13.23
C ALA A 71 3.39 -0.64 11.80
N GLU A 72 2.37 -0.02 11.19
CA GLU A 72 2.00 -0.28 9.79
C GLU A 72 3.11 0.17 8.84
N GLN A 73 3.66 1.38 9.06
CA GLN A 73 4.79 1.89 8.31
C GLN A 73 6.01 0.98 8.43
N ARG A 74 6.32 0.50 9.64
CA ARG A 74 7.44 -0.41 9.87
C ARG A 74 7.26 -1.72 9.10
N LYS A 75 6.07 -2.34 9.18
CA LYS A 75 5.78 -3.56 8.41
C LYS A 75 5.87 -3.32 6.90
N LEU A 76 5.39 -2.18 6.42
CA LEU A 76 5.50 -1.81 5.01
C LEU A 76 6.97 -1.78 4.60
N ASN A 77 7.81 -1.04 5.32
CA ASN A 77 9.24 -0.91 5.01
C ASN A 77 9.97 -2.27 5.09
N GLU A 78 9.70 -3.08 6.13
CA GLU A 78 10.28 -4.42 6.29
C GLU A 78 9.96 -5.35 5.11
N ASN A 79 8.77 -5.23 4.52
CA ASN A 79 8.32 -6.09 3.41
C ASN A 79 8.60 -5.48 2.04
N ALA A 80 8.69 -4.15 1.92
CA ALA A 80 8.96 -3.40 0.69
C ALA A 80 10.23 -3.87 -0.03
N GLU A 81 11.27 -4.18 0.75
CA GLU A 81 12.56 -4.67 0.22
C GLU A 81 12.41 -5.91 -0.66
N HIS A 82 11.41 -6.77 -0.40
CA HIS A 82 11.14 -7.97 -1.21
C HIS A 82 10.38 -7.66 -2.51
N PHE A 83 9.60 -6.58 -2.54
CA PHE A 83 8.79 -6.20 -3.70
C PHE A 83 9.51 -5.27 -4.67
N ARG A 84 10.59 -4.61 -4.22
CA ARG A 84 11.42 -3.76 -5.09
C ARG A 84 12.33 -4.56 -6.03
N GLN A 85 12.50 -5.87 -5.80
CA GLN A 85 13.40 -6.71 -6.60
C GLN A 85 12.63 -7.76 -7.41
N PRO A 86 12.34 -7.49 -8.70
CA PRO A 86 12.07 -8.54 -9.67
C PRO A 86 13.30 -8.99 -10.47
N GLU A 87 14.50 -8.43 -10.25
CA GLU A 87 15.62 -8.55 -11.20
C GLU A 87 16.95 -9.11 -10.62
N GLN A 88 16.92 -10.19 -9.83
CA GLN A 88 18.14 -10.91 -9.40
C GLN A 88 18.06 -12.45 -9.53
N ASP A 89 17.13 -12.99 -10.32
CA ASP A 89 17.09 -14.42 -10.68
C ASP A 89 17.51 -14.66 -12.15
N LEU A 90 18.66 -14.09 -12.56
CA LEU A 90 19.38 -14.44 -13.79
C LEU A 90 20.89 -14.29 -13.61
#